data_AF-A0AA40RZG1-F1
#
_entry.id   AF-A0AA40RZG1-F1
#
_cell.length_a   1.000
_cell.length_b   1.000
_cell.length_c   1.000
_cell.angle_alpha   90.00
_cell.angle_beta   90.00
_cell.angle_gamma   90.00
#
_symmetry.space_group_name_H-M   'P 1'
#
loop_
_entity.id
_entity.type
_entity.pdbx_description
1 polymer ?
#
loop_
_entity_poly.entity_id
_entity_poly.type
_entity_poly.pdbx_seq_one_letter_code
_entity_poly.pdbx_strand_id
1 'polypeptide(L)'
;MPRPLRHALAGHEVSYVEKEGWKGKENGELLALVEGRFDFILTSDGNIAYQQTLAGRALSMIVVPTNNLTHLRANGVAILQTLDEIAALDHRVIVTLDWRGRRSLRRLDAAGATAVELGPVRSFRG
;
A
#
# COMPACT_ATOMS: atom_id res chain seq x y z
N MET A 1 1.90 10.52 -2.59
CA MET A 1 2.73 9.73 -3.52
C MET A 1 3.09 10.56 -4.74
N PRO A 2 4.31 10.44 -5.31
CA PRO A 2 4.69 11.20 -6.49
C PRO A 2 3.98 10.67 -7.74
N ARG A 3 3.26 11.56 -8.45
CA ARG A 3 2.46 11.21 -9.63
C ARG A 3 3.20 10.42 -10.72
N PRO A 4 4.50 10.66 -11.00
CA PRO A 4 5.23 9.89 -12.01
C PRO A 4 5.48 8.43 -11.63
N LEU A 5 5.19 8.00 -10.40
CA LEU A 5 5.32 6.60 -9.97
C LEU A 5 4.45 5.66 -10.81
N ARG A 6 3.29 6.13 -11.29
CA ARG A 6 2.37 5.33 -12.14
C ARG A 6 3.06 4.65 -13.32
N HIS A 7 4.14 5.24 -13.85
CA HIS A 7 4.89 4.69 -14.98
C HIS A 7 5.73 3.46 -14.61
N ALA A 8 6.02 3.27 -13.32
CA ALA A 8 6.71 2.09 -12.81
C ALA A 8 5.75 0.98 -12.33
N LEU A 9 4.43 1.23 -12.35
CA LEU A 9 3.40 0.28 -11.94
C LEU A 9 2.65 -0.28 -13.15
N ALA A 10 3.42 -0.72 -14.16
CA ALA A 10 2.85 -1.29 -15.38
C ALA A 10 1.99 -2.53 -15.06
N GLY A 11 0.86 -2.67 -15.74
CA GLY A 11 -0.12 -3.73 -15.47
C GLY A 11 -1.22 -3.34 -14.48
N HIS A 12 -1.10 -2.21 -13.78
CA HIS A 12 -2.14 -1.70 -12.88
C HIS A 12 -2.77 -0.40 -13.40
N GLU A 13 -4.07 -0.24 -13.15
CA GLU A 13 -4.73 1.04 -13.30
C GLU A 13 -4.45 1.92 -12.08
N VAL A 14 -3.77 3.06 -12.30
CA VAL A 14 -3.34 3.94 -11.22
C VAL A 14 -4.13 5.25 -11.21
N SER A 15 -4.72 5.56 -10.07
CA SER A 15 -5.25 6.90 -9.77
C SER A 15 -4.56 7.53 -8.55
N TYR A 16 -4.86 8.80 -8.28
CA TYR A 16 -4.32 9.56 -7.15
C TYR A 16 -5.34 10.61 -6.69
N VAL A 17 -5.21 11.04 -5.43
CA VAL A 17 -6.15 11.94 -4.74
C VAL A 17 -6.54 13.16 -5.58
N GLU A 18 -5.58 13.84 -6.21
CA GLU A 18 -5.91 15.02 -7.02
C GLU A 18 -6.59 14.69 -8.36
N LYS A 19 -6.35 13.51 -8.95
CA LYS A 19 -7.05 13.06 -10.17
C LYS A 19 -8.52 12.78 -9.88
N GLU A 20 -8.79 12.22 -8.71
CA GLU A 20 -10.16 11.93 -8.25
C GLU A 20 -10.89 13.16 -7.65
N GLY A 21 -10.24 14.32 -7.59
CA GLY A 21 -10.83 15.53 -7.01
C GLY A 21 -10.96 15.49 -5.47
N TRP A 22 -10.21 14.63 -4.80
CA TRP A 22 -10.28 14.41 -3.34
C TRP A 22 -9.26 15.23 -2.54
N LYS A 23 -8.64 16.24 -3.16
CA LYS A 23 -7.65 17.07 -2.50
C LYS A 23 -8.27 17.74 -1.26
N GLY A 24 -7.58 17.60 -0.12
CA GLY A 24 -8.01 18.19 1.16
C GLY A 24 -8.91 17.30 2.02
N LYS A 25 -9.28 16.11 1.55
CA LYS A 25 -9.98 15.11 2.37
C LYS A 25 -9.06 14.46 3.40
N GLU A 26 -9.62 14.14 4.56
CA GLU A 26 -8.88 13.45 5.62
C GLU A 26 -8.70 11.95 5.30
N ASN A 27 -7.75 11.29 5.97
CA ASN A 27 -7.46 9.87 5.76
C ASN A 27 -8.72 8.99 5.92
N GLY A 28 -9.56 9.25 6.93
CA GLY A 28 -10.80 8.49 7.14
C GLY A 28 -11.78 8.59 5.96
N GLU A 29 -11.92 9.78 5.37
CA GLU A 29 -12.74 9.99 4.18
C GLU A 29 -12.13 9.31 2.94
N LEU A 30 -10.82 9.42 2.76
CA LEU A 30 -10.12 8.77 1.65
C LEU A 30 -10.27 7.26 1.72
N LEU A 31 -10.15 6.66 2.91
CA LEU A 31 -10.36 5.23 3.13
C LEU A 31 -11.79 4.80 2.76
N ALA A 32 -12.80 5.60 3.12
CA ALA A 32 -14.18 5.32 2.73
C ALA A 32 -14.42 5.48 1.22
N LEU A 33 -13.72 6.41 0.55
CA LEU A 33 -13.87 6.64 -0.89
C LEU A 33 -13.18 5.59 -1.75
N VAL A 34 -12.11 4.96 -1.26
CA VAL A 34 -11.39 3.92 -2.01
C VAL A 34 -12.01 2.53 -1.83
N GLU A 35 -12.65 2.29 -0.69
CA GLU A 35 -13.32 1.02 -0.38
C GLU A 35 -14.40 0.71 -1.44
N GLY A 36 -14.31 -0.46 -2.08
CA GLY A 36 -15.20 -0.87 -3.17
C GLY A 36 -14.94 -0.21 -4.53
N ARG A 37 -13.95 0.70 -4.64
CA ARG A 37 -13.57 1.38 -5.89
C ARG A 37 -12.15 1.06 -6.35
N PHE A 38 -11.28 0.65 -5.43
CA PHE A 38 -9.88 0.33 -5.69
C PHE A 38 -9.49 -0.93 -4.93
N ASP A 39 -8.66 -1.77 -5.55
CA ASP A 39 -8.19 -3.01 -4.94
C ASP A 39 -7.12 -2.75 -3.87
N PHE A 40 -6.24 -1.76 -4.11
CA PHE A 40 -5.11 -1.45 -3.25
C PHE A 40 -4.87 0.05 -3.10
N ILE A 41 -4.38 0.42 -1.92
CA ILE A 41 -3.81 1.74 -1.64
C ILE A 41 -2.28 1.60 -1.56
N LEU A 42 -1.54 2.47 -2.25
CA LEU A 42 -0.08 2.61 -2.06
C LEU A 42 0.23 3.92 -1.34
N THR A 43 0.87 3.83 -0.18
CA THR A 43 1.16 5.00 0.66
C THR A 43 2.53 4.90 1.34
N SER A 44 3.06 6.03 1.79
CA SER A 44 4.28 6.12 2.60
C SER A 44 3.98 6.67 3.99
N ASP A 45 2.70 6.95 4.26
CA ASP A 45 2.24 7.34 5.57
C ASP A 45 2.16 6.08 6.43
N GLY A 46 3.19 5.85 7.25
CA GLY A 46 3.22 4.72 8.17
C GLY A 46 2.17 4.81 9.28
N ASN A 47 1.69 6.01 9.61
CA ASN A 47 0.72 6.19 10.68
C ASN A 47 -0.63 5.57 10.31
N ILE A 48 -1.02 5.64 9.03
CA ILE A 48 -2.29 5.07 8.57
C ILE A 48 -2.35 3.57 8.87
N ALA A 49 -1.24 2.84 8.71
CA ALA A 49 -1.16 1.40 8.95
C ALA A 49 -1.36 0.98 10.42
N TYR A 50 -1.36 1.92 11.36
CA TYR A 50 -1.63 1.64 12.77
C TYR A 50 -2.96 2.24 13.25
N GLN A 51 -3.72 2.90 12.39
CA GLN A 51 -5.03 3.42 12.76
C GLN A 51 -6.03 2.29 12.97
N GLN A 52 -6.73 2.32 14.11
CA GLN A 52 -7.79 1.37 14.43
C GLN A 52 -8.97 1.44 13.45
N THR A 53 -9.15 2.59 12.79
CA THR A 53 -10.17 2.83 11.76
C THR A 53 -10.04 1.93 10.53
N LEU A 54 -8.93 1.19 10.39
CA LEU A 54 -8.72 0.20 9.34
C LEU A 54 -9.32 -1.19 9.66
N ALA A 55 -9.60 -1.48 10.93
CA ALA A 55 -10.15 -2.78 11.32
C ALA A 55 -11.53 -3.01 10.66
N GLY A 56 -11.70 -4.18 10.05
CA GLY A 56 -12.95 -4.59 9.39
C GLY A 56 -13.17 -4.00 7.99
N ARG A 57 -12.31 -3.11 7.49
CA ARG A 57 -12.45 -2.54 6.14
C ARG A 57 -12.14 -3.54 5.05
N ALA A 58 -12.92 -3.50 3.98
CA ALA A 58 -12.72 -4.26 2.75
C ALA A 58 -11.77 -3.51 1.80
N LEU A 59 -10.54 -3.31 2.25
CA LEU A 59 -9.47 -2.71 1.45
C LEU A 59 -8.13 -3.38 1.73
N SER A 60 -7.21 -3.26 0.78
CA SER A 60 -5.81 -3.64 0.99
C SER A 60 -4.89 -2.45 0.79
N MET A 61 -3.73 -2.46 1.45
CA MET A 61 -2.74 -1.41 1.26
C MET A 61 -1.31 -1.90 1.35
N ILE A 62 -0.43 -1.19 0.66
CA ILE A 62 1.02 -1.29 0.80
C ILE A 62 1.54 0.01 1.39
N VAL A 63 2.29 -0.11 2.47
CA VAL A 63 3.08 0.98 3.04
C VAL A 63 4.53 0.81 2.65
N VAL A 64 5.07 1.80 1.94
CA VAL A 64 6.49 1.88 1.55
C VAL A 64 7.22 2.89 2.42
N PRO A 65 8.55 2.77 2.60
CA PRO A 65 9.26 3.59 3.58
C PRO A 65 9.55 5.02 3.10
N THR A 66 9.14 5.38 1.88
CA THR A 66 9.46 6.65 1.25
C THR A 66 8.45 7.08 0.19
N ASN A 67 8.33 8.38 -0.03
CA ASN A 67 7.64 8.99 -1.17
C ASN A 67 8.62 9.57 -2.22
N ASN A 68 9.93 9.32 -2.07
CA ASN A 68 10.94 9.78 -3.03
C ASN A 68 10.84 8.99 -4.34
N LEU A 69 10.58 9.68 -5.45
CA LEU A 69 10.37 9.06 -6.75
C LEU A 69 11.56 8.21 -7.23
N THR A 70 12.80 8.64 -6.95
CA THR A 70 14.00 7.91 -7.35
C THR A 70 14.08 6.55 -6.66
N HIS A 71 13.87 6.52 -5.34
CA HIS A 71 13.87 5.28 -4.58
C HIS A 71 12.67 4.40 -4.96
N LEU A 72 11.50 4.98 -5.14
CA LEU A 72 10.32 4.23 -5.58
C LEU A 72 10.50 3.58 -6.95
N ARG A 73 11.14 4.29 -7.91
CA ARG A 73 11.47 3.72 -9.22
C ARG A 73 12.52 2.62 -9.13
N ALA A 74 13.57 2.82 -8.33
CA ALA A 74 14.59 1.80 -8.09
C ALA A 74 14.00 0.52 -7.48
N ASN A 75 12.87 0.65 -6.77
CA ASN A 75 12.16 -0.43 -6.11
C ASN A 75 10.87 -0.87 -6.81
N GLY A 76 10.60 -0.40 -8.03
CA GLY A 76 9.32 -0.63 -8.71
C GLY A 76 8.97 -2.12 -8.86
N VAL A 77 9.97 -2.95 -9.19
CA VAL A 77 9.82 -4.41 -9.27
C VAL A 77 9.38 -5.01 -7.92
N ALA A 78 9.96 -4.54 -6.82
CA ALA A 78 9.63 -5.07 -5.50
C ALA A 78 8.20 -4.68 -5.06
N ILE A 79 7.79 -3.46 -5.42
CA ILE A 79 6.43 -2.96 -5.17
C ILE A 79 5.42 -3.75 -6.00
N LEU A 80 5.69 -3.96 -7.30
CA LEU A 80 4.84 -4.76 -8.19
C LEU A 80 4.68 -6.20 -7.70
N GLN A 81 5.79 -6.88 -7.37
CA GLN A 81 5.73 -8.24 -6.81
C GLN A 81 4.87 -8.30 -5.55
N THR A 82 4.94 -7.28 -4.70
CA THR A 82 4.10 -7.22 -3.51
C THR A 82 2.63 -6.96 -3.86
N LEU A 83 2.33 -6.11 -4.86
CA LEU A 83 0.95 -5.91 -5.33
C LEU A 83 0.36 -7.20 -5.89
N ASP A 84 1.10 -7.93 -6.71
CA ASP A 84 0.67 -9.20 -7.31
C ASP A 84 0.42 -10.28 -6.25
N GLU A 85 1.32 -10.38 -5.26
CA GLU A 85 1.16 -11.31 -4.13
C GLU A 85 -0.08 -10.98 -3.29
N ILE A 86 -0.34 -9.70 -3.03
CA ILE A 86 -1.53 -9.28 -2.26
C ILE A 86 -2.81 -9.46 -3.07
N ALA A 87 -2.77 -9.27 -4.38
CA ALA A 87 -3.91 -9.51 -5.27
C ALA A 87 -4.39 -10.98 -5.26
N ALA A 88 -3.50 -11.91 -4.94
CA ALA A 88 -3.86 -13.31 -4.75
C ALA A 88 -4.47 -13.63 -3.37
N LEU A 89 -4.51 -12.66 -2.45
CA LEU A 89 -5.11 -12.79 -1.11
C LEU A 89 -6.55 -12.24 -1.10
N ASP A 90 -7.29 -12.54 -0.03
CA ASP A 90 -8.69 -12.12 0.17
C ASP A 90 -8.84 -10.61 0.53
N HIS A 91 -8.14 -9.74 -0.20
CA HIS A 91 -8.18 -8.27 -0.19
C HIS A 91 -8.57 -7.58 1.14
N ARG A 92 -7.90 -7.91 2.25
CA ARG A 92 -8.10 -7.28 3.58
C ARG A 92 -6.80 -7.23 4.37
N VAL A 93 -5.72 -6.75 3.74
CA VAL A 93 -4.39 -6.80 4.33
C VAL A 93 -3.63 -5.49 4.18
N ILE A 94 -2.77 -5.22 5.15
CA ILE A 94 -1.71 -4.22 5.07
C ILE A 94 -0.40 -4.95 4.91
N VAL A 95 0.39 -4.57 3.91
CA VAL A 95 1.79 -4.99 3.82
C VAL A 95 2.70 -3.78 3.99
N THR A 96 3.61 -3.84 4.95
CA THR A 96 4.60 -2.79 5.21
C THR A 96 5.95 -3.24 4.70
N LEU A 97 6.60 -2.43 3.87
CA LEU A 97 7.99 -2.59 3.42
C LEU A 97 8.90 -1.66 4.22
N ASP A 98 10.02 -2.18 4.72
CA ASP A 98 11.07 -1.35 5.30
C ASP A 98 12.24 -1.12 4.33
N TRP A 99 13.19 -0.27 4.73
CA TRP A 99 14.39 0.04 3.94
C TRP A 99 15.31 -1.16 3.67
N ARG A 100 15.14 -2.26 4.41
CA ARG A 100 15.90 -3.50 4.25
C ARG A 100 15.19 -4.49 3.33
N GLY A 101 14.06 -4.10 2.74
CA GLY A 101 13.22 -4.99 1.92
C GLY A 101 12.49 -6.05 2.73
N ARG A 102 12.46 -5.93 4.07
CA ARG A 102 11.63 -6.80 4.91
C ARG A 102 10.18 -6.38 4.77
N ARG A 103 9.31 -7.38 4.80
CA ARG A 103 7.88 -7.21 4.66
C ARG A 103 7.17 -7.78 5.85
N SER A 104 6.15 -7.08 6.32
CA SER A 104 5.22 -7.60 7.30
C SER A 104 3.79 -7.44 6.81
N LEU A 105 2.98 -8.48 7.00
CA LEU A 105 1.57 -8.50 6.62
C LEU A 105 0.72 -8.47 7.88
N ARG A 106 -0.24 -7.56 7.93
CA ARG A 106 -1.27 -7.51 8.96
C ARG A 106 -2.64 -7.63 8.31
N ARG A 107 -3.45 -8.58 8.78
CA ARG A 107 -4.84 -8.69 8.32
C ARG A 107 -5.72 -7.64 8.98
N LEU A 108 -6.73 -7.17 8.25
CA LEU A 108 -7.71 -6.19 8.71
C LEU A 108 -8.99 -6.85 9.22
N ASP A 109 -9.25 -8.10 8.86
CA ASP A 109 -10.46 -8.86 9.22
C ASP A 109 -10.37 -9.56 10.59
N ALA A 110 -9.17 -9.68 11.16
CA ALA A 110 -8.95 -10.29 12.46
C ALA A 110 -8.65 -9.21 13.53
N ALA A 111 -9.56 -9.08 14.51
CA ALA A 111 -9.37 -8.19 15.64
C ALA A 111 -8.09 -8.57 16.41
N GLY A 112 -7.18 -7.59 16.58
CA GLY A 112 -5.89 -7.84 17.24
C GLY A 112 -4.88 -8.64 16.41
N ALA A 113 -5.06 -8.75 15.08
CA ALA A 113 -4.10 -9.44 14.22
C ALA A 113 -2.70 -8.83 14.34
N THR A 114 -1.76 -9.64 14.82
CA THR A 114 -0.33 -9.32 14.82
C THR A 114 0.20 -9.38 13.38
N ALA A 115 1.17 -8.52 13.08
CA ALA A 115 1.85 -8.57 11.80
C ALA A 115 2.69 -9.87 11.69
N VAL A 116 2.54 -10.59 10.59
CA VAL A 116 3.32 -11.78 10.24
C VAL A 116 4.43 -11.35 9.29
N GLU A 117 5.66 -11.80 9.51
CA GLU A 117 6.73 -11.54 8.55
C GLU A 117 6.45 -12.28 7.23
N LEU A 118 6.56 -11.53 6.14
CA LEU A 118 6.62 -12.07 4.79
C LEU A 118 8.08 -12.19 4.35
N GLY A 119 8.35 -13.14 3.47
CA GLY A 119 9.68 -13.27 2.86
C GLY A 119 10.13 -11.95 2.20
N PRO A 120 11.44 -11.64 2.21
CA PRO A 120 11.95 -10.39 1.66
C PRO A 120 11.76 -10.34 0.14
N VAL A 121 11.70 -9.13 -0.40
CA VAL A 121 11.70 -8.95 -1.85
C VAL A 121 13.13 -8.83 -2.36
N ARG A 122 13.52 -9.73 -3.28
CA ARG A 122 14.93 -9.88 -3.72
C ARG A 122 15.50 -8.65 -4.43
N SER A 123 14.67 -7.71 -4.88
CA SER A 123 15.07 -6.53 -5.65
C SER A 123 14.99 -5.21 -4.88
N PHE A 124 14.75 -5.22 -3.57
CA PHE A 124 14.62 -3.98 -2.81
C PHE A 124 16.00 -3.32 -2.56
N ARG A 125 16.14 -2.04 -2.89
CA ARG A 125 17.32 -1.20 -2.74
C ARG A 125 17.02 -0.04 -1.79
N GLY A 126 17.79 0.04 -0.70
CA GLY A 126 17.73 1.12 0.28
C GLY A 126 18.32 2.44 -0.21
#